data_AF-A0A661WEN2-F1
#
_entry.id   AF-A0A661WEN2-F1
#
_cell.length_a   1.000
_cell.length_b   1.000
_cell.length_c   1.000
_cell.angle_alpha   90.00
_cell.angle_beta   90.00
_cell.angle_gamma   90.00
#
_symmetry.space_group_name_H-M   'P 1'
#
loop_
_entity.id
_entity.type
_entity.pdbx_description
1 polymer ?
#
loop_
_entity_poly.entity_id
_entity_poly.type
_entity_poly.pdbx_seq_one_letter_code
_entity_poly.pdbx_strand_id
1 'polypeptide(L)'
;MTEKITIIEGPTPEFREVNGLWIQGVAESPSQYDTYYTELRAFDGYSLVDRCTTAWQKNETIVLEYRTETGLIDEITIIAA
;
A
#
# COMPACT_ATOMS: atom_id res chain seq x y z
N MET A 1 5.28 -14.75 -8.17
CA MET A 1 5.25 -14.55 -6.71
C MET A 1 4.71 -13.15 -6.52
N THR A 2 3.74 -12.91 -5.64
CA THR A 2 3.21 -11.55 -5.43
C THR A 2 4.25 -10.74 -4.67
N GLU A 3 4.65 -9.57 -5.19
CA GLU A 3 5.55 -8.69 -4.47
C GLU A 3 4.85 -8.18 -3.21
N LYS A 4 5.61 -8.04 -2.10
CA LYS A 4 5.05 -7.49 -0.87
C LYS A 4 6.04 -6.62 -0.10
N ILE A 5 5.45 -5.70 0.66
CA ILE A 5 6.11 -4.87 1.69
C ILE A 5 5.56 -5.34 3.02
N THR A 6 6.43 -5.79 3.92
CA THR A 6 6.04 -6.25 5.26
C THR A 6 6.47 -5.22 6.31
N ILE A 7 5.54 -4.83 7.19
CA ILE A 7 5.88 -4.10 8.42
C ILE A 7 6.44 -5.10 9.42
N ILE A 8 7.76 -5.12 9.58
CA ILE A 8 8.47 -6.02 10.50
C ILE A 8 8.42 -5.46 11.93
N GLU A 9 8.64 -4.15 12.06
CA GLU A 9 8.65 -3.43 13.33
C GLU A 9 7.86 -2.12 13.19
N GLY A 10 6.91 -1.88 14.08
CA GLY A 10 6.08 -0.67 14.06
C GLY A 10 4.66 -0.93 14.57
N PRO A 11 3.89 0.15 14.83
CA PRO A 11 2.48 0.02 15.13
C PRO A 11 1.70 -0.47 13.89
N THR A 12 0.48 -0.96 14.13
CA THR A 12 -0.50 -1.16 13.05
C THR A 12 -0.69 0.15 12.27
N PRO A 13 -0.67 0.13 10.92
CA PRO A 13 -0.87 1.33 10.11
C PRO A 13 -2.26 1.92 10.31
N GLU A 14 -2.34 3.25 10.36
CA GLU A 14 -3.61 3.96 10.41
C GLU A 14 -4.10 4.30 9.00
N PHE A 15 -5.22 3.71 8.61
CA PHE A 15 -5.87 3.97 7.32
C PHE A 15 -6.88 5.10 7.44
N ARG A 16 -6.70 6.14 6.61
CA ARG A 16 -7.58 7.31 6.53
C ARG A 16 -8.29 7.35 5.19
N GLU A 17 -9.54 7.80 5.18
CA GLU A 17 -10.28 8.03 3.93
C GLU A 17 -9.61 9.11 3.08
N VAL A 18 -9.55 8.87 1.77
CA VAL A 18 -8.99 9.82 0.81
C VAL A 18 -10.10 10.74 0.29
N ASN A 19 -9.99 12.04 0.59
CA ASN A 19 -10.98 13.05 0.20
C ASN A 19 -10.53 13.94 -0.99
N GLY A 20 -9.42 13.60 -1.64
CA GLY A 20 -8.84 14.41 -2.73
C GLY A 20 -9.20 13.91 -4.12
N LEU A 21 -9.48 14.83 -5.05
CA LEU A 21 -9.79 14.51 -6.46
C LEU A 21 -8.69 13.71 -7.19
N TRP A 22 -7.44 13.77 -6.69
CA TRP A 22 -6.33 13.00 -7.25
C TRP A 22 -6.55 11.49 -7.18
N ILE A 23 -7.36 11.01 -6.21
CA ILE A 23 -7.66 9.58 -6.08
C ILE A 23 -8.43 9.05 -7.28
N GLN A 24 -9.25 9.89 -7.92
CA GLN A 24 -10.00 9.49 -9.10
C GLN A 24 -9.06 9.15 -10.26
N GLY A 25 -7.93 9.83 -10.40
CA GLY A 25 -6.93 9.52 -11.42
C GLY A 25 -6.04 8.31 -11.08
N VAL A 26 -5.87 7.99 -9.80
CA VAL A 26 -5.04 6.86 -9.33
C VAL A 26 -5.83 5.56 -9.29
N ALA A 27 -7.10 5.62 -8.88
CA ALA A 27 -7.99 4.49 -8.74
C ALA A 27 -8.92 4.30 -9.96
N GLU A 28 -8.50 4.75 -11.16
CA GLU A 28 -9.26 4.50 -12.39
C GLU A 28 -9.31 3.00 -12.68
N SER A 29 -10.39 2.37 -12.21
CA SER A 29 -10.67 0.96 -12.42
C SER A 29 -12.14 0.77 -12.77
N PRO A 30 -12.49 -0.21 -13.62
CA PRO A 30 -13.89 -0.57 -13.88
C PRO A 30 -14.65 -1.00 -12.60
N SER A 31 -13.93 -1.36 -11.54
CA SER A 31 -14.49 -1.67 -10.23
C SER A 31 -14.35 -0.48 -9.28
N GLN A 32 -15.39 -0.20 -8.48
CA GLN A 32 -15.29 0.73 -7.35
C GLN A 32 -14.54 0.05 -6.20
N TYR A 33 -13.43 0.64 -5.78
CA TYR A 33 -12.67 0.20 -4.60
C TYR A 33 -12.69 1.29 -3.53
N ASP A 34 -12.91 0.89 -2.28
CA ASP A 34 -12.66 1.75 -1.13
C ASP A 34 -11.15 1.98 -1.01
N THR A 35 -10.73 3.23 -1.20
CA THR A 35 -9.31 3.58 -1.20
C THR A 35 -8.97 4.39 0.04
N TYR A 36 -7.90 3.98 0.71
CA TYR A 36 -7.42 4.58 1.94
C TYR A 36 -5.97 5.02 1.81
N TYR A 37 -5.57 5.96 2.65
CA TYR A 37 -4.21 6.47 2.75
C TYR A 37 -3.62 6.14 4.13
N THR A 38 -2.37 5.66 4.12
CA THR A 38 -1.57 5.44 5.33
C THR A 38 -0.18 6.03 5.14
N GLU A 39 0.41 6.50 6.23
CA GLU A 39 1.81 6.93 6.27
C GLU A 39 2.65 5.82 6.91
N LEU A 40 3.74 5.43 6.25
CA LEU A 40 4.65 4.41 6.74
C LEU A 40 6.02 5.02 7.02
N ARG A 41 6.65 4.57 8.12
CA ARG A 41 8.08 4.82 8.33
C ARG A 41 8.87 3.65 7.76
N ALA A 42 9.74 3.96 6.82
CA ALA A 42 10.68 3.01 6.25
C ALA A 42 12.10 3.41 6.64
N PHE A 43 12.98 2.40 6.80
CA PHE A 43 14.41 2.65 6.94
C PHE A 43 14.98 3.35 5.68
N ASP A 44 14.49 2.95 4.51
CA ASP A 44 14.79 3.59 3.23
C ASP A 44 13.49 3.74 2.42
N GLY A 45 12.89 4.93 2.49
CA GLY A 45 11.66 5.25 1.78
C GLY A 45 11.84 5.32 0.26
N TYR A 46 13.01 5.74 -0.23
CA TYR A 46 13.26 5.86 -1.67
C TYR A 46 13.33 4.48 -2.32
N SER A 47 14.08 3.55 -1.72
CA SER A 47 14.14 2.16 -2.21
C SER A 47 12.78 1.47 -2.15
N LEU A 48 11.92 1.81 -1.18
CA LEU A 48 10.56 1.28 -1.09
C LEU A 48 9.69 1.75 -2.27
N VAL A 49 9.72 3.05 -2.57
CA VAL A 49 8.97 3.61 -3.72
C VAL A 49 9.49 3.06 -5.06
N ASP A 50 10.81 2.89 -5.21
CA ASP A 50 11.41 2.32 -6.42
C ASP A 50 10.97 0.85 -6.63
N ARG A 51 10.88 0.07 -5.55
CA ARG A 51 10.35 -1.30 -5.59
C ARG A 51 8.88 -1.34 -6.04
N CYS A 52 8.02 -0.48 -5.47
CA CYS A 52 6.63 -0.37 -5.90
C CYS A 52 6.53 -0.01 -7.39
N THR A 53 7.27 1.02 -7.81
CA THR A 53 7.28 1.50 -9.19
C THR A 53 7.76 0.41 -10.16
N THR A 54 8.82 -0.32 -9.81
CA THR A 54 9.36 -1.42 -10.61
C THR A 54 8.36 -2.57 -10.75
N ALA A 55 7.62 -2.91 -9.69
CA ALA A 55 6.59 -3.94 -9.74
C ALA A 55 5.44 -3.53 -10.67
N TRP A 56 4.94 -2.29 -10.56
CA TRP A 56 3.88 -1.79 -11.44
C TRP A 56 4.30 -1.69 -12.91
N GLN A 57 5.56 -1.33 -13.19
CA GLN A 57 6.10 -1.36 -14.56
C GLN A 57 6.13 -2.76 -15.17
N LYS A 58 6.15 -3.80 -14.35
CA LYS A 58 6.06 -5.22 -14.76
C LYS A 58 4.62 -5.75 -14.74
N ASN A 59 3.63 -4.89 -14.50
CA ASN A 59 2.23 -5.24 -14.27
C ASN A 59 2.03 -6.23 -13.11
N GLU A 60 2.92 -6.19 -12.11
CA GLU A 60 2.83 -7.02 -10.91
C GLU A 60 2.04 -6.28 -9.82
N THR A 61 1.22 -7.03 -9.09
CA THR A 61 0.55 -6.52 -7.89
C THR A 61 1.51 -6.52 -6.71
N ILE A 62 1.51 -5.44 -5.94
CA ILE A 62 2.26 -5.33 -4.69
C ILE A 62 1.31 -5.09 -3.51
N VAL A 63 1.54 -5.80 -2.41
CA VAL A 63 0.70 -5.72 -1.20
C VAL A 63 1.49 -5.23 0.02
N LEU A 64 0.81 -4.55 0.94
CA LEU A 64 1.30 -4.21 2.27
C LEU A 64 0.81 -5.28 3.24
N GLU A 65 1.73 -6.07 3.79
CA GLU A 65 1.49 -7.02 4.88
C GLU A 65 1.78 -6.35 6.22
N TYR A 66 0.83 -6.39 7.14
CA TYR A 66 0.97 -5.79 8.46
C TYR A 66 0.26 -6.60 9.53
N ARG A 67 0.56 -6.29 10.79
CA ARG A 67 -0.11 -6.87 11.95
C ARG A 67 -1.22 -5.94 12.42
N THR A 68 -2.44 -6.45 12.50
CA THR A 68 -3.61 -5.74 13.05
C THR A 68 -3.49 -5.52 14.55
N GLU A 69 -4.34 -4.68 15.13
CA GLU A 69 -4.38 -4.42 16.58
C GLU A 69 -4.63 -5.69 17.42
N THR A 70 -5.28 -6.70 16.84
CA THR A 70 -5.54 -8.00 17.47
C THR A 70 -4.35 -8.97 17.38
N GLY A 71 -3.29 -8.60 16.65
CA GLY A 71 -2.11 -9.44 16.43
C GLY A 71 -2.16 -10.35 15.20
N LEU A 72 -3.28 -10.35 14.46
CA LEU A 72 -3.43 -11.10 13.21
C LEU A 72 -2.68 -10.44 12.06
N ILE A 73 -2.20 -11.24 11.11
CA ILE A 73 -1.60 -10.75 9.86
C ILE A 73 -2.72 -10.43 8.87
N ASP A 74 -2.63 -9.27 8.24
CA ASP A 74 -3.55 -8.81 7.20
C ASP A 74 -2.76 -8.19 6.04
N GLU A 75 -3.39 -8.13 4.87
CA GLU A 75 -2.78 -7.67 3.62
C GLU A 75 -3.70 -6.71 2.87
N ILE A 76 -3.15 -5.61 2.34
CA ILE A 76 -3.87 -4.67 1.47
C ILE A 76 -3.07 -4.34 0.21
N THR A 77 -3.74 -4.24 -0.94
CA THR A 77 -3.10 -3.87 -2.20
C THR A 77 -2.63 -2.42 -2.20
N ILE A 78 -1.40 -2.19 -2.63
CA ILE A 78 -0.85 -0.85 -2.80
C ILE A 78 -1.04 -0.43 -4.27
N ILE A 79 -1.74 0.69 -4.47
CA ILE A 79 -2.01 1.24 -5.80
C ILE A 79 -1.18 2.51 -6.10
N ALA A 80 -0.58 3.12 -5.08
CA ALA A 80 0.32 4.28 -5.17
C ALA A 80 1.26 4.34 -3.96
N ALA A 81 2.47 4.91 -4.14
CA ALA A 81 3.53 5.01 -3.13
C ALA A 81 4.40 6.26 -3.38
#